data_AF-A0A9D8PXX7-F1
#
_entry.id   AF-A0A9D8PXX7-F1
#
_cell.length_a   1.000
_cell.length_b   1.000
_cell.length_c   1.000
_cell.angle_alpha   90.00
_cell.angle_beta   90.00
_cell.angle_gamma   90.00
#
_symmetry.space_group_name_H-M   'P 1'
#
loop_
_entity.id
_entity.type
_entity.pdbx_description
1 polymer ?
#
loop_
_entity_poly.entity_id
_entity_poly.type
_entity_poly.pdbx_seq_one_letter_code
_entity_poly.pdbx_strand_id
1 'polypeptide(L)'
;MAGGHQLHAVAADIRLACFDVDGTLTDGRLYYDHAGNESKAFFVQDGLGLKLLQKHGIHPVLITARNSLSAQRRGADLGIDTQIAVG
;
A
#
# COMPACT_ATOMS: atom_id res chain seq x y z
N MET A 1 21.22 -21.21 -3.66
CA MET A 1 21.63 -20.05 -2.84
C MET A 1 22.11 -18.83 -3.64
N ALA A 2 21.94 -18.75 -4.97
CA ALA A 2 22.44 -17.63 -5.78
C ALA A 2 21.49 -16.42 -5.94
N GLY A 3 20.20 -16.56 -5.62
CA GLY A 3 19.20 -15.50 -5.90
C GLY A 3 19.15 -14.35 -4.89
N GLY A 4 19.56 -14.57 -3.63
CA GLY A 4 19.43 -13.55 -2.57
C GLY A 4 20.34 -12.33 -2.80
N HIS A 5 21.56 -12.56 -3.29
CA HIS A 5 22.52 -11.48 -3.54
C HIS A 5 22.02 -10.52 -4.63
N GLN A 6 21.33 -11.05 -5.64
CA GLN A 6 20.78 -10.25 -6.74
C GLN A 6 19.59 -9.39 -6.28
N LEU A 7 18.70 -9.93 -5.44
CA LEU A 7 17.56 -9.18 -4.92
C LEU A 7 17.98 -8.00 -4.03
N HIS A 8 18.97 -8.21 -3.15
CA HIS A 8 19.49 -7.12 -2.32
C HIS A 8 20.16 -6.02 -3.14
N ALA A 9 20.92 -6.40 -4.18
CA ALA A 9 21.52 -5.43 -5.09
C ALA A 9 20.47 -4.57 -5.80
N VAL A 10 19.39 -5.19 -6.31
CA VAL A 10 18.29 -4.45 -6.95
C VAL A 10 17.55 -3.56 -5.95
N ALA A 11 17.29 -4.06 -4.74
CA ALA A 11 16.54 -3.31 -3.73
C ALA A 11 17.31 -2.10 -3.17
N ALA A 12 18.64 -2.13 -3.18
CA ALA A 12 19.49 -1.07 -2.61
C ALA A 12 19.28 0.32 -3.27
N ASP A 13 18.90 0.33 -4.55
CA ASP A 13 18.71 1.55 -5.34
C ASP A 13 17.27 2.06 -5.35
N ILE A 14 16.34 1.36 -4.71
CA ILE A 14 14.93 1.79 -4.65
C ILE A 14 14.82 3.08 -3.85
N ARG A 15 14.08 4.06 -4.40
CA ARG A 15 13.73 5.33 -3.75
C ARG A 15 12.23 5.61 -3.75
N LEU A 16 11.45 4.83 -4.49
CA LEU A 16 10.00 4.90 -4.61
C LEU A 16 9.44 3.48 -4.56
N ALA A 17 8.43 3.26 -3.72
CA ALA A 17 7.73 1.98 -3.61
C ALA A 17 6.23 2.19 -3.76
N CYS A 18 5.68 1.79 -4.90
CA CYS A 18 4.25 1.86 -5.15
C CYS A 18 3.58 0.54 -4.75
N PHE A 19 2.48 0.63 -4.02
CA PHE A 19 1.73 -0.51 -3.53
C PHE A 19 0.32 -0.48 -4.09
N ASP A 20 -0.12 -1.61 -4.64
CA ASP A 20 -1.55 -1.85 -4.81
C ASP A 20 -2.24 -1.95 -3.44
N VAL A 21 -3.56 -1.81 -3.43
CA VAL A 21 -4.38 -1.88 -2.22
C VAL A 21 -5.00 -3.26 -2.07
N ASP A 22 -5.87 -3.65 -3.00
CA ASP A 22 -6.75 -4.81 -2.83
C ASP A 22 -6.02 -6.12 -3.14
N GLY A 23 -5.74 -6.91 -2.09
CA GLY A 23 -4.95 -8.15 -2.20
C GLY A 23 -3.44 -7.95 -2.02
N THR A 24 -3.00 -6.71 -1.80
CA THR A 24 -1.62 -6.38 -1.42
C THR A 24 -1.55 -5.83 0.00
N LEU A 25 -2.22 -4.70 0.27
CA LEU A 25 -2.32 -4.10 1.62
C LEU A 25 -3.58 -4.55 2.38
N THR A 26 -4.44 -5.32 1.71
CA THR A 26 -5.62 -5.97 2.27
C THR A 26 -5.61 -7.45 1.89
N ASP A 27 -6.53 -8.23 2.47
CA ASP A 27 -6.70 -9.65 2.11
C ASP A 27 -7.46 -9.86 0.77
N GLY A 28 -7.71 -8.79 0.02
CA GLY A 28 -8.39 -8.82 -1.27
C GLY A 28 -9.91 -8.99 -1.18
N ARG A 29 -10.48 -9.09 0.02
CA ARG A 29 -11.93 -9.17 0.20
C ARG A 29 -12.57 -7.78 0.17
N LEU A 30 -13.77 -7.73 -0.38
CA LEU A 30 -14.60 -6.54 -0.41
C LEU A 30 -15.83 -6.77 0.45
N TYR A 31 -15.97 -5.96 1.50
CA TYR A 31 -17.11 -6.02 2.41
C TYR A 31 -18.06 -4.89 2.07
N TYR A 32 -19.32 -5.25 1.81
CA TYR A 32 -20.39 -4.31 1.54
C TYR A 32 -21.47 -4.44 2.60
N ASP A 33 -21.98 -3.31 3.10
CA ASP A 33 -23.17 -3.29 3.94
C ASP A 33 -24.45 -3.10 3.09
N HIS A 34 -25.61 -3.13 3.76
CA HIS A 34 -26.91 -2.98 3.07
C HIS A 34 -27.14 -1.58 2.48
N ALA A 35 -26.34 -0.58 2.86
CA ALA A 35 -26.40 0.78 2.35
C ALA A 35 -25.44 0.99 1.16
N GLY A 36 -24.66 -0.04 0.80
CA GLY A 36 -23.69 0.01 -0.28
C GLY A 36 -22.34 0.60 0.14
N ASN A 37 -22.09 0.81 1.44
CA ASN A 37 -20.78 1.25 1.90
C ASN A 37 -19.77 0.11 1.77
N GLU A 38 -18.57 0.43 1.30
CA GLU A 38 -17.43 -0.49 1.23
C GLU A 38 -16.56 -0.36 2.49
N SER A 39 -16.16 -1.48 3.08
CA SER A 39 -15.10 -1.52 4.10
C SER A 39 -13.97 -2.47 3.70
N LYS A 40 -12.76 -2.16 4.19
CA LYS A 40 -11.52 -2.92 3.97
C LYS A 40 -10.78 -3.10 5.28
N ALA A 41 -10.14 -4.25 5.45
CA ALA A 41 -9.24 -4.51 6.56
C ALA A 41 -7.79 -4.31 6.11
N PHE A 42 -7.04 -3.51 6.86
CA PHE A 42 -5.61 -3.26 6.65
C PHE A 42 -4.82 -3.82 7.83
N PHE A 43 -3.58 -4.22 7.58
CA PHE A 43 -2.72 -4.74 8.63
C PHE A 43 -1.88 -3.63 9.29
N VAL A 44 -1.79 -3.67 10.62
CA VAL A 44 -1.06 -2.65 11.39
C VAL A 44 0.45 -2.73 11.14
N GLN A 45 1.00 -3.94 10.99
CA GLN A 45 2.44 -4.12 10.74
C GLN A 45 2.86 -3.57 9.37
N ASP A 46 2.01 -3.67 8.35
CA ASP A 46 2.27 -3.06 7.05
C ASP A 46 2.33 -1.55 7.15
N GLY A 47 1.45 -0.94 7.97
CA GLY A 47 1.52 0.48 8.27
C GLY A 47 2.87 0.90 8.88
N LEU A 48 3.41 0.10 9.79
CA LEU A 48 4.76 0.32 10.34
C LEU A 48 5.84 0.17 9.24
N GLY A 49 5.75 -0.85 8.40
CA GLY A 49 6.68 -1.05 7.28
C GLY A 49 6.73 0.14 6.33
N LEU A 50 5.57 0.67 5.93
CA LEU A 50 5.46 1.85 5.07
C LEU A 50 6.05 3.10 5.75
N LYS A 51 5.82 3.28 7.05
CA LYS A 51 6.46 4.37 7.83
C LYS A 51 7.98 4.22 7.91
N LEU A 52 8.49 3.00 8.02
CA LEU A 52 9.92 2.73 8.02
C LEU A 52 10.54 3.04 6.65
N LEU A 53 9.88 2.72 5.55
CA LEU A 53 10.31 3.14 4.21
C LEU A 53 10.47 4.66 4.14
N GLN A 54 9.46 5.43 4.56
CA GLN A 54 9.53 6.90 4.62
C GLN A 54 10.72 7.39 5.46
N LYS A 55 10.88 6.81 6.66
CA LYS A 55 11.97 7.15 7.58
C LYS A 55 13.36 6.92 6.96
N HIS A 56 13.48 5.93 6.09
CA HIS A 56 14.71 5.57 5.39
C HIS A 56 14.82 6.18 3.98
N GLY A 57 14.01 7.19 3.67
CA GLY A 57 14.12 7.96 2.41
C GLY A 57 13.57 7.23 1.18
N ILE A 58 12.78 6.17 1.37
CA ILE A 58 12.03 5.51 0.31
C ILE A 58 10.61 6.06 0.37
N HIS A 59 10.14 6.70 -0.70
CA HIS A 59 8.79 7.26 -0.78
C HIS A 59 7.77 6.14 -1.07
N PRO A 60 6.90 5.73 -0.13
CA PRO A 60 5.80 4.84 -0.47
C PRO A 60 4.68 5.62 -1.15
N VAL A 61 3.92 4.96 -2.02
CA VAL A 61 2.70 5.49 -2.64
C VAL A 61 1.67 4.37 -2.73
N LEU A 62 0.41 4.65 -2.40
CA LEU A 62 -0.69 3.71 -2.66
C LEU A 62 -1.28 4.03 -4.03
N ILE A 63 -1.43 3.02 -4.90
CA ILE A 63 -2.04 3.16 -6.22
C ILE A 63 -3.13 2.11 -6.36
N THR A 64 -4.36 2.51 -6.66
CA THR A 64 -5.44 1.56 -6.92
C THR A 64 -6.39 2.03 -8.02
N ALA A 65 -6.86 1.09 -8.83
CA ALA A 65 -7.86 1.32 -9.87
C ALA A 65 -9.28 1.46 -9.31
N ARG A 66 -9.53 1.01 -8.07
CA ARG A 66 -10.85 1.11 -7.45
C ARG A 66 -11.01 2.47 -6.78
N ASN A 67 -12.12 3.14 -7.03
CA ASN A 67 -12.47 4.30 -6.23
C ASN A 67 -12.77 3.84 -4.80
N SER A 68 -11.89 4.18 -3.85
CA SER A 68 -11.97 3.66 -2.49
C SER A 68 -11.65 4.73 -1.45
N LEU A 69 -12.69 5.15 -0.73
CA LEU A 69 -12.56 6.09 0.39
C LEU A 69 -11.74 5.51 1.55
N SER A 70 -11.81 4.19 1.77
CA SER A 70 -11.02 3.51 2.81
C SER A 70 -9.52 3.54 2.49
N ALA A 71 -9.14 3.36 1.23
CA ALA A 71 -7.75 3.51 0.78
C ALA A 71 -7.24 4.95 0.93
N GLN A 72 -8.04 5.95 0.52
CA GLN A 72 -7.70 7.37 0.72
C GLN A 72 -7.48 7.67 2.20
N ARG A 73 -8.41 7.23 3.05
CA ARG A 73 -8.30 7.44 4.50
C ARG A 73 -7.05 6.79 5.06
N ARG A 74 -6.75 5.55 4.65
CA ARG A 74 -5.55 4.84 5.10
C ARG A 74 -4.26 5.55 4.71
N GLY A 75 -4.17 6.05 3.48
CA GLY A 75 -3.04 6.88 3.04
C GLY A 75 -2.90 8.14 3.88
N ALA A 76 -4.00 8.85 4.15
CA ALA A 76 -4.00 10.03 5.01
C ALA A 76 -3.55 9.72 6.45
N ASP A 77 -4.05 8.64 7.06
CA ASP A 77 -3.64 8.20 8.41
C ASP A 77 -2.13 7.92 8.47
N LEU A 78 -1.55 7.41 7.38
CA LEU A 78 -0.12 7.15 7.26
C LEU A 78 0.67 8.32 6.67
N GLY A 79 0.05 9.45 6.30
CA GLY A 79 0.72 10.55 5.60
C GLY A 79 1.47 10.08 4.33
N ILE A 80 0.81 9.24 3.53
CA ILE A 80 1.33 8.66 2.29
C ILE A 80 0.46 9.11 1.12
N ASP A 81 1.09 9.44 -0.01
CA ASP A 81 0.37 9.79 -1.23
C ASP A 81 -0.50 8.64 -1.72
N THR A 82 -1.71 8.96 -2.15
CA THR A 82 -2.68 8.00 -2.69
C THR A 82 -3.12 8.42 -4.08
N GLN A 83 -3.01 7.52 -5.04
CA GLN A 83 -3.57 7.66 -6.39
C GLN A 83 -4.72 6.65 -6.54
N ILE A 84 -5.91 7.16 -6.80
CA ILE A 84 -7.16 6.40 -6.77
C ILE A 84 -7.84 6.47 -8.12
N ALA A 85 -8.57 5.42 -8.49
CA ALA A 85 -9.31 5.32 -9.74
C ALA A 85 -8.41 5.50 -10.98
N VAL A 86 -7.18 4.97 -10.90
CA VAL A 86 -6.28 4.92 -12.05
C VAL A 86 -6.83 3.90 -13.04
N GLY A 87 -7.37 4.39 -14.15
CA GLY A 87 -7.94 3.62 -15.26
C GLY A 87 -7.65 4.28 -16.59
#